data_AF-A0A3B5MQL0-F1
#
_entry.id   AF-A0A3B5MQL0-F1
#
_cell.length_a   1.000
_cell.length_b   1.000
_cell.length_c   1.000
_cell.angle_alpha   90.00
_cell.angle_beta   90.00
_cell.angle_gamma   90.00
#
_symmetry.space_group_name_H-M   'P 1'
#
loop_
_entity.id
_entity.type
_entity.pdbx_description
1 polymer ?
#
loop_
_entity_poly.entity_id
_entity_poly.type
_entity_poly.pdbx_seq_one_letter_code
_entity_poly.pdbx_strand_id
1 'polypeptide(L)'
;MAGIGAFLKNAWNKEPVIVASCGIGLVGIILPFISPYTKYTAMINEATPYSYPVPVRDDGNMPDVPSHPSEAKGRSLEWLKKL
;
A
#
# COMPACT_ATOMS: atom_id res chain seq x y z
N MET A 1 23.48 -27.11 -0.49
CA MET A 1 22.00 -27.00 -0.44
C MET A 1 21.30 -28.18 0.25
N ALA A 2 21.71 -29.44 0.03
CA ALA A 2 21.04 -30.61 0.64
C ALA A 2 20.96 -30.57 2.19
N GLY A 3 21.98 -30.05 2.87
CA GLY A 3 22.01 -29.95 4.34
C GLY A 3 20.98 -28.97 4.93
N ILE A 4 20.75 -27.82 4.27
CA ILE A 4 19.78 -26.81 4.74
C ILE A 4 18.35 -27.37 4.59
N GLY A 5 18.05 -28.03 3.47
CA GLY A 5 16.74 -28.66 3.25
C GLY A 5 16.47 -29.79 4.26
N ALA A 6 17.47 -30.61 4.57
CA ALA A 6 17.35 -31.66 5.59
C ALA A 6 17.10 -31.08 6.99
N PHE A 7 17.78 -29.98 7.34
CA PHE A 7 17.56 -29.27 8.59
C PHE A 7 16.14 -28.68 8.68
N LEU A 8 15.68 -27.98 7.65
CA LEU A 8 14.33 -27.39 7.61
C LEU A 8 13.24 -28.45 7.73
N LYS A 9 13.38 -29.59 7.05
CA LYS A 9 12.46 -30.73 7.18
C LYS A 9 12.43 -31.28 8.61
N ASN A 10 13.60 -31.44 9.24
CA ASN A 10 13.71 -31.90 10.62
C ASN A 10 13.12 -30.88 11.62
N ALA A 11 13.39 -29.59 11.44
CA ALA A 11 12.85 -28.51 12.26
C ALA A 11 11.33 -28.43 12.15
N TRP A 12 10.77 -28.60 10.95
CA TRP A 12 9.32 -28.66 10.73
C TRP A 12 8.67 -29.85 11.47
N ASN A 13 9.32 -31.02 11.46
CA ASN A 13 8.79 -32.20 12.13
C ASN A 13 8.86 -32.12 13.67
N LYS A 14 9.84 -31.39 14.21
CA LYS A 14 10.04 -31.26 15.68
C LYS A 14 9.31 -30.07 16.27
N GLU A 15 9.40 -28.91 15.62
CA GLU A 15 8.91 -27.63 16.13
C GLU A 15 8.13 -26.87 15.04
N PRO A 16 7.02 -27.43 14.54
CA PRO A 16 6.29 -26.86 13.40
C PRO A 16 5.79 -25.44 13.67
N VAL A 17 5.38 -25.15 14.91
CA VAL A 17 4.88 -23.81 15.29
C VAL A 17 5.98 -22.76 15.18
N ILE A 18 7.21 -23.08 15.60
CA ILE A 18 8.34 -22.16 15.53
C ILE A 18 8.72 -21.92 14.07
N VAL A 19 8.80 -22.98 13.25
CA VAL A 19 9.14 -22.82 11.83
C VAL A 19 8.05 -22.02 11.09
N ALA A 20 6.77 -22.28 11.36
CA ALA A 20 5.67 -21.52 10.77
C ALA A 20 5.69 -20.04 11.19
N SER A 21 5.90 -19.75 12.48
CA SER A 21 5.95 -18.36 12.97
C SER A 21 7.10 -17.57 12.36
N CYS A 22 8.30 -18.16 12.26
CA CYS A 22 9.44 -17.57 11.56
C CYS A 22 9.13 -17.34 10.07
N GLY A 23 8.52 -18.33 9.40
CA GLY A 23 8.12 -18.22 7.99
C GLY A 23 7.14 -17.08 7.75
N ILE A 24 6.06 -17.01 8.54
CA ILE A 24 5.05 -15.94 8.44
C ILE A 24 5.69 -14.58 8.75
N GLY A 25 6.55 -14.48 9.77
CA GLY A 25 7.25 -13.24 10.10
C GLY A 25 8.13 -12.73 8.96
N LEU A 26 8.92 -13.63 8.36
CA LEU A 26 9.77 -13.27 7.21
C LEU A 26 8.93 -12.84 6.00
N VAL A 27 7.86 -13.56 5.68
CA VAL A 27 6.94 -13.19 4.59
C VAL A 27 6.31 -11.83 4.88
N GLY A 28 5.84 -11.58 6.10
CA GLY A 28 5.22 -10.31 6.49
C GLY A 28 6.16 -9.11 6.37
N ILE A 29 7.46 -9.30 6.61
CA ILE A 29 8.46 -8.24 6.45
C ILE A 29 8.77 -8.00 4.97
N ILE A 30 8.93 -9.04 4.17
CA ILE A 30 9.40 -8.94 2.79
C ILE A 30 8.28 -8.52 1.82
N LEU A 31 7.07 -9.06 2.01
CA LEU A 31 5.95 -8.92 1.07
C LEU A 31 5.57 -7.45 0.78
N PRO A 32 5.53 -6.52 1.77
CA PRO A 32 5.21 -5.12 1.49
C PRO A 32 6.17 -4.42 0.52
N PHE A 33 7.44 -4.82 0.49
CA PHE A 33 8.46 -4.20 -0.37
C PHE A 33 8.43 -4.70 -1.81
N ILE A 34 7.91 -5.92 -2.03
CA ILE A 34 7.83 -6.53 -3.35
C ILE A 34 6.43 -6.36 -3.97
N SER A 35 5.40 -6.18 -3.13
CA SER A 35 4.02 -6.04 -3.60
C SER A 35 3.81 -4.74 -4.38
N PRO A 36 3.32 -4.80 -5.64
CA PRO A 36 2.95 -3.60 -6.40
C PRO A 36 1.74 -2.88 -5.81
N TYR A 37 0.97 -3.55 -4.94
CA TYR A 37 -0.27 -3.01 -4.37
C TYR A 37 -0.06 -2.12 -3.15
N THR A 38 1.11 -2.18 -2.49
CA THR A 38 1.43 -1.36 -1.30
C THR A 38 1.27 0.14 -1.59
N LYS A 39 1.55 0.59 -2.82
CA LYS A 39 1.36 1.97 -3.27
C LYS A 39 -0.11 2.42 -3.15
N TYR A 40 -1.06 1.57 -3.51
CA TYR A 40 -2.48 1.94 -3.50
C TYR A 40 -3.01 2.12 -2.08
N THR A 41 -2.50 1.37 -1.10
CA THR A 41 -2.84 1.60 0.31
C THR A 41 -2.47 3.02 0.75
N ALA A 42 -1.28 3.50 0.41
CA ALA A 42 -0.88 4.87 0.72
C ALA A 42 -1.74 5.91 -0.02
N MET A 43 -2.01 5.69 -1.31
CA MET A 43 -2.86 6.58 -2.11
C MET A 43 -4.30 6.68 -1.58
N ILE A 44 -4.89 5.57 -1.10
CA ILE A 44 -6.24 5.55 -0.50
C ILE A 44 -6.27 6.39 0.77
N ASN A 45 -5.28 6.22 1.65
CA ASN A 45 -5.21 6.97 2.90
C ASN A 45 -5.05 8.47 2.66
N GLU A 46 -4.23 8.87 1.67
CA GLU A 46 -4.07 10.27 1.30
C GLU A 46 -5.35 10.86 0.66
N ALA A 47 -6.07 10.07 -0.14
CA ALA A 47 -7.29 10.50 -0.81
C ALA A 47 -8.49 10.64 0.13
N THR A 48 -8.42 10.14 1.37
CA THR A 48 -9.53 10.14 2.33
C THR A 48 -9.58 11.48 3.09
N PRO A 49 -10.59 12.33 2.85
CA PRO A 49 -10.64 13.66 3.46
C PRO A 49 -11.24 13.60 4.87
N TYR A 50 -10.40 13.45 5.90
CA TYR A 50 -10.84 13.55 7.30
C TYR A 50 -11.12 14.99 7.74
N SER A 51 -10.48 15.96 7.09
CA SER A 51 -10.69 17.39 7.30
C SER A 51 -11.37 18.00 6.09
N TYR A 52 -12.17 19.04 6.32
CA TYR A 52 -12.80 19.76 5.23
C TYR A 52 -11.75 20.48 4.36
N PRO A 53 -11.70 20.25 3.03
CA PRO A 53 -10.73 20.90 2.15
C PRO A 53 -11.14 22.36 1.90
N VAL A 54 -10.47 23.29 2.57
CA VAL A 54 -10.76 24.73 2.46
C VAL A 54 -10.32 25.25 1.08
N PRO A 55 -11.21 25.91 0.31
CA PRO A 55 -10.84 26.50 -0.97
C PRO A 55 -9.77 27.59 -0.84
N VAL A 56 -8.90 27.67 -1.84
CA VAL A 56 -7.87 28.72 -1.93
C VAL A 56 -8.46 29.96 -2.59
N ARG A 57 -7.99 31.15 -2.19
CA ARG A 57 -8.36 32.41 -2.82
C ARG A 57 -7.69 32.55 -4.18
N ASP A 58 -8.48 32.75 -5.23
CA ASP A 58 -7.97 32.96 -6.59
C ASP A 58 -7.22 34.29 -6.71
N ASP A 59 -5.99 34.23 -7.23
CA ASP A 59 -5.13 35.39 -7.53
C ASP A 59 -5.07 35.69 -9.04
N GLY A 60 -5.79 34.92 -9.86
CA GLY A 60 -5.84 35.03 -11.31
C GLY A 60 -4.81 34.18 -12.04
N ASN A 61 -3.93 33.44 -11.34
CA ASN A 61 -2.90 32.60 -11.96
C ASN A 61 -2.75 31.23 -11.30
N MET A 62 -3.86 30.48 -11.18
CA MET A 62 -3.88 29.13 -10.60
C MET A 62 -4.28 28.05 -11.64
N PRO A 63 -3.42 27.73 -12.64
CA PRO A 63 -3.73 26.78 -13.70
C PRO A 63 -3.86 25.33 -13.24
N ASP A 64 -3.54 25.01 -11.97
CA ASP A 64 -3.65 23.67 -11.36
C ASP A 64 -4.77 23.51 -10.31
N VAL A 65 -5.36 24.61 -9.81
CA VAL A 65 -6.49 24.57 -8.85
C VAL A 65 -7.86 24.54 -9.56
N PRO A 66 -8.71 23.51 -9.37
CA PRO A 66 -10.03 23.47 -9.99
C PRO A 66 -10.99 24.49 -9.36
N SER A 67 -11.86 25.10 -10.17
CA SER A 67 -12.88 26.05 -9.66
C SER A 67 -14.16 25.36 -9.21
N HIS A 68 -14.39 24.12 -9.64
CA HIS A 68 -15.55 23.29 -9.29
C HIS A 68 -15.17 21.82 -9.13
N PRO A 69 -15.81 21.04 -8.22
CA PRO A 69 -15.49 19.62 -7.99
C PRO A 69 -15.58 18.72 -9.23
N SER A 70 -16.45 19.05 -10.18
CA SER A 70 -16.67 18.27 -11.41
C SER A 70 -15.77 18.69 -12.58
N GLU A 71 -14.86 19.64 -12.40
CA GLU A 71 -13.88 19.95 -13.44
C GLU A 71 -12.97 18.75 -13.70
N ALA A 72 -12.49 18.62 -14.94
CA ALA A 72 -11.51 17.59 -15.30
C ALA A 72 -10.16 17.78 -14.58
N LYS A 73 -9.97 18.93 -13.95
CA LYS A 73 -8.76 19.37 -13.27
C LYS A 73 -8.74 18.88 -11.82
N GLY A 74 -7.55 18.56 -11.32
CA GLY A 74 -7.36 18.00 -9.98
C GLY A 74 -7.12 16.48 -9.98
N ARG A 75 -7.05 15.91 -8.78
CA ARG A 75 -6.71 14.49 -8.58
C ARG A 75 -7.95 13.61 -8.70
N SER A 76 -8.14 12.99 -9.86
CA SER A 76 -9.24 12.03 -10.06
C SER A 76 -8.98 10.68 -9.38
N LEU A 77 -10.06 10.06 -8.88
CA LEU A 77 -10.05 8.74 -8.24
C LEU A 77 -10.52 7.61 -9.17
N GLU A 78 -10.48 7.81 -10.50
CA GLU A 78 -10.83 6.75 -11.46
C GLU A 78 -9.98 5.48 -11.32
N TRP A 79 -8.73 5.60 -10.88
CA TRP A 79 -7.89 4.44 -10.58
C TRP A 79 -8.45 3.60 -9.42
N LEU A 80 -9.05 4.24 -8.40
CA LEU A 80 -9.62 3.56 -7.24
C LEU A 80 -10.90 2.83 -7.60
N LYS A 81 -11.71 3.39 -8.50
CA LYS A 81 -12.92 2.73 -9.02
C LYS A 81 -12.62 1.48 -9.85
N LYS A 82 -11.41 1.39 -10.40
CA LYS A 82 -10.95 0.32 -11.29
C LYS A 82 -10.02 -0.69 -10.59
N LEU A 83 -9.68 -0.42 -9.32
CA LEU A 83 -8.89 -1.31 -8.47
C LEU A 83 -9.71 -2.56 -8.12
#